data_AF-A0A073JS68-F1
#
_entry.id   AF-A0A073JS68-F1
#
_cell.length_a   1.000
_cell.length_b   1.000
_cell.length_c   1.000
_cell.angle_alpha   90.00
_cell.angle_beta   90.00
_cell.angle_gamma   90.00
#
_symmetry.space_group_name_H-M   'P 1'
#
loop_
_entity.id
_entity.type
_entity.pdbx_description
1 polymer ?
#
loop_
_entity_poly.entity_id
_entity_poly.type
_entity_poly.pdbx_seq_one_letter_code
_entity_poly.pdbx_strand_id
1 'polypeptide(L)' 'MKKAVLSQLKWPKTISGKDLIKMLKKVGFEEVRQKGSHVTMKGPNGNTFTVPLHKELAKGTYNSIKKSVENSIV' A
#
# COMPACT_ATOMS: atom_id res chain seq x y z
N MET A 1 -7.04 -15.18 5.24
CA MET A 1 -7.47 -13.88 4.69
C MET A 1 -6.45 -13.21 3.75
N LYS A 2 -5.13 -13.31 4.01
CA LYS A 2 -4.03 -12.74 3.17
C LYS A 2 -4.19 -12.90 1.64
N LYS A 3 -4.46 -14.12 1.17
CA LYS A 3 -4.55 -14.43 -0.27
C LYS A 3 -5.77 -13.81 -0.95
N ALA A 4 -6.88 -13.68 -0.22
CA ALA A 4 -8.13 -13.13 -0.77
C ALA A 4 -7.97 -11.62 -1.03
N VAL A 5 -7.41 -10.88 -0.08
CA VAL A 5 -7.16 -9.45 -0.22
C VAL A 5 -6.17 -9.16 -1.35
N LEU A 6 -5.07 -9.90 -1.42
CA LEU A 6 -4.06 -9.75 -2.48
C LEU A 6 -4.57 -10.16 -3.86
N SER A 7 -5.55 -11.06 -3.92
CA SER A 7 -6.22 -11.44 -5.17
C SER A 7 -7.26 -10.39 -5.60
N GLN A 8 -7.79 -9.62 -4.65
CA GLN A 8 -8.77 -8.56 -4.90
C GLN A 8 -8.09 -7.24 -5.30
N LEU A 9 -6.86 -6.99 -4.83
CA LEU A 9 -5.99 -5.96 -5.41
C LEU A 9 -5.45 -6.46 -6.75
N LYS A 10 -5.90 -5.86 -7.84
CA LYS A 10 -5.21 -5.99 -9.12
C LYS A 10 -3.91 -5.20 -9.03
N TRP A 11 -2.80 -5.91 -9.03
CA TRP A 11 -1.43 -5.44 -8.83
C TRP A 11 -0.77 -5.19 -10.20
N PRO A 12 -0.89 -3.99 -10.83
CA PRO A 12 -0.36 -3.75 -12.17
C PRO A 12 1.17 -3.62 -12.15
N LYS A 13 1.81 -3.85 -13.30
CA LYS A 13 3.28 -3.72 -13.47
C LYS A 13 3.79 -2.30 -13.13
N THR A 14 2.95 -1.31 -13.32
CA THR A 14 3.20 0.10 -13.01
C THR A 14 1.96 0.65 -12.30
N ILE A 15 2.13 1.13 -11.08
CA ILE A 15 1.10 1.82 -10.31
C ILE A 15 1.67 3.13 -9.78
N SER A 16 0.88 4.18 -9.82
CA SER A 16 1.20 5.43 -9.11
C SER A 16 0.95 5.24 -7.62
N GLY A 17 1.73 5.90 -6.78
CA GLY A 17 1.50 5.85 -5.32
C GLY A 17 0.09 6.29 -4.93
N LYS A 18 -0.53 7.19 -5.73
CA LYS A 18 -1.88 7.70 -5.51
C LYS A 18 -2.95 6.63 -5.71
N ASP A 19 -2.81 5.81 -6.75
CA ASP A 19 -3.69 4.66 -7.00
C ASP A 19 -3.50 3.57 -5.97
N LEU A 20 -2.25 3.32 -5.56
CA LEU A 20 -1.95 2.36 -4.51
C LEU A 20 -2.62 2.75 -3.18
N ILE A 21 -2.55 4.02 -2.77
CA ILE A 21 -3.24 4.52 -1.57
C ILE A 21 -4.76 4.32 -1.68
N LYS A 22 -5.36 4.64 -2.83
CA LYS A 22 -6.80 4.41 -3.06
C LYS A 22 -7.17 2.94 -2.92
N MET A 23 -6.37 2.03 -3.47
CA MET A 23 -6.59 0.59 -3.33
C MET A 23 -6.47 0.14 -1.88
N LEU A 24 -5.43 0.59 -1.17
CA LEU A 24 -5.20 0.25 0.22
C LEU A 24 -6.34 0.77 1.12
N LYS A 25 -6.86 1.98 0.86
CA LYS A 25 -8.05 2.50 1.54
C LYS A 25 -9.27 1.61 1.39
N LYS A 26 -9.52 1.06 0.20
CA LYS A 26 -10.64 0.12 -0.04
C LYS A 26 -10.51 -1.19 0.75
N VAL A 27 -9.30 -1.52 1.17
CA VAL A 27 -8.96 -2.78 1.83
C VAL A 27 -9.00 -2.64 3.36
N GLY A 28 -9.21 -1.43 3.87
CA GLY A 28 -9.24 -1.15 5.31
C GLY A 28 -7.92 -0.62 5.87
N PHE A 29 -7.04 -0.10 5.00
CA PHE A 29 -5.90 0.70 5.47
C PHE A 29 -6.30 2.17 5.59
N GLU A 30 -5.79 2.84 6.62
CA GLU A 30 -6.05 4.25 6.86
C GLU A 30 -4.79 5.09 6.63
N GLU A 31 -4.94 6.28 6.09
CA GLU A 31 -3.84 7.24 6.03
C GLU A 31 -3.73 7.96 7.37
N VAL A 32 -2.55 7.95 7.99
CA VAL A 32 -2.32 8.57 9.30
C VAL A 32 -1.69 9.95 9.14
N ARG A 33 -0.70 10.05 8.25
CA ARG A 33 -0.01 11.31 7.97
C ARG A 33 0.50 11.31 6.54
N GLN A 34 0.59 12.49 5.93
CA GLN A 34 1.40 12.68 4.75
C GLN A 34 2.45 13.77 4.99
N LYS A 35 3.66 13.55 4.49
CA LYS A 35 4.74 14.54 4.46
C LYS A 35 5.25 14.65 3.03
N GLY A 36 4.79 15.68 2.32
CA GLY A 36 5.06 15.85 0.89
C GLY A 36 4.62 14.63 0.09
N SER A 37 5.54 14.05 -0.69
CA SER A 37 5.29 12.85 -1.49
C SER A 37 5.36 11.54 -0.69
N HIS A 38 5.34 11.55 0.64
CA HIS A 38 5.37 10.33 1.46
C HIS A 38 4.13 10.23 2.34
N VAL A 39 3.29 9.20 2.12
CA VAL A 39 2.07 8.96 2.88
C VAL A 39 2.29 7.79 3.82
N THR A 40 2.19 8.03 5.12
CA THR A 40 2.17 6.96 6.12
C THR A 40 0.76 6.38 6.21
N MET A 41 0.66 5.08 6.00
CA MET A 41 -0.56 4.31 6.11
C MET A 41 -0.50 3.34 7.28
N LYS A 42 -1.60 3.19 8.00
CA LYS A 42 -1.82 2.25 9.09
C LYS A 42 -2.72 1.13 8.61
N GLY A 43 -2.23 -0.10 8.79
CA GLY A 43 -3.00 -1.30 8.51
C GLY A 43 -3.86 -1.74 9.69
N PRO A 44 -4.75 -2.71 9.47
CA PRO A 44 -5.69 -3.20 10.47
C PRO A 44 -5.00 -3.80 11.70
N ASN A 45 -3.80 -4.38 11.55
CA ASN A 45 -2.99 -4.87 12.68
C ASN A 45 -2.27 -3.77 13.49
N GLY A 46 -2.48 -2.50 13.16
CA GLY A 46 -1.75 -1.38 13.79
C GLY A 46 -0.36 -1.11 13.21
N ASN A 47 0.14 -1.96 12.31
CA ASN A 47 1.38 -1.72 11.59
C ASN A 47 1.27 -0.50 10.68
N THR A 48 2.32 0.33 10.68
CA THR A 48 2.41 1.51 9.82
C THR A 48 3.53 1.39 8.81
N PHE A 49 3.30 1.76 7.56
CA PHE A 49 4.32 1.83 6.51
C PHE A 49 4.18 3.12 5.71
N THR A 50 5.24 3.52 5.02
CA THR A 50 5.25 4.74 4.21
C THR A 50 5.19 4.40 2.72
N VAL A 51 4.21 4.98 2.03
CA VAL A 51 3.99 4.85 0.60
C VAL A 51 4.43 6.15 -0.09
N PRO A 52 5.44 6.10 -0.97
CA PRO A 52 5.82 7.26 -1.75
C PRO A 52 4.84 7.50 -2.92
N LEU A 53 4.37 8.74 -3.05
CA LEU A 53 3.44 9.29 -4.03
C LEU A 53 4.14 9.64 -5.36
N HIS A 54 4.92 8.72 -5.92
CA HIS A 54 5.47 8.90 -7.27
C HIS A 54 4.44 8.51 -8.34
N LYS A 55 4.56 9.11 -9.53
CA LYS A 55 3.76 8.72 -10.72
C LYS A 55 4.03 7.26 -11.10
N GLU A 56 5.23 6.76 -10.86
CA GLU A 56 5.61 5.41 -11.20
C GLU A 56 6.43 4.80 -10.06
N LEU A 57 5.94 3.72 -9.46
CA LEU A 57 6.68 2.97 -8.45
C LEU A 57 7.60 1.96 -9.14
N ALA A 58 8.89 2.05 -8.86
CA ALA A 58 9.86 1.05 -9.29
C ALA A 58 9.49 -0.34 -8.73
N LYS A 59 9.83 -1.40 -9.46
CA LYS A 59 9.55 -2.79 -9.05
C LYS A 59 10.04 -3.12 -7.63
N GLY A 60 11.20 -2.57 -7.22
CA GLY A 60 11.76 -2.78 -5.89
C GLY A 60 10.89 -2.15 -4.78
N THR A 61 10.46 -0.90 -4.98
CA THR A 61 9.56 -0.20 -4.06
C THR A 61 8.21 -0.91 -3.99
N TYR A 62 7.69 -1.30 -5.15
CA TYR A 62 6.44 -2.03 -5.27
C TYR A 62 6.44 -3.34 -4.46
N ASN A 63 7.49 -4.15 -4.60
CA ASN A 63 7.62 -5.41 -3.86
C ASN A 63 7.74 -5.19 -2.34
N SER A 64 8.43 -4.11 -1.95
CA SER A 64 8.56 -3.71 -0.54
C SER A 64 7.21 -3.31 0.07
N ILE A 65 6.40 -2.54 -0.67
CA ILE A 65 5.06 -2.15 -0.23
C ILE A 65 4.15 -3.38 -0.17
N LYS A 66 4.16 -4.23 -1.21
CA LYS A 66 3.37 -5.47 -1.22
C LYS A 66 3.66 -6.33 0.01
N LYS A 67 4.93 -6.51 0.36
CA LYS A 67 5.34 -7.26 1.56
C LYS A 67 4.86 -6.58 2.85
N SER A 68 4.93 -5.25 2.94
CA SER A 68 4.44 -4.50 4.11
C SER A 68 2.92 -4.64 4.30
N VAL A 69 2.18 -4.60 3.19
CA VAL A 69 0.73 -4.79 3.14
C VAL A 69 0.36 -6.21 3.57
N GLU A 70 1.05 -7.22 3.04
CA GLU A 70 0.84 -8.63 3.39
C GLU A 70 1.12 -8.94 4.87
N ASN A 71 2.07 -8.23 5.48
CA ASN A 71 2.34 -8.33 6.93
C ASN A 71 1.30 -7.60 7.79
N SER A 72 0.64 -6.59 7.23
CA SER A 72 -0.36 -5.80 7.96
C SER A 72 -1.76 -6.43 7.96
N ILE A 73 -2.02 -7.34 7.02
CA ILE A 73 -3.24 -8.15 6.95
C ILE A 73 -2.88 -9.51 7.58
N VAL A 74 -2.95 -9.68 8.90
CA VAL A 74 -2.77 -11.02 9.51
C VAL A 74 -4.12 -11.70 9.67
#